data_AF-A0A1F3XXG3-F1
#
_entry.id   AF-A0A1F3XXG3-F1
#
_cell.length_a   1.000
_cell.length_b   1.000
_cell.length_c   1.000
_cell.angle_alpha   90.00
_cell.angle_beta   90.00
_cell.angle_gamma   90.00
#
_symmetry.space_group_name_H-M   'P 1'
#
loop_
_entity.id
_entity.type
_entity.pdbx_description
1 polymer ?
#
loop_
_entity_poly.entity_id
_entity_poly.type
_entity_poly.pdbx_seq_one_letter_code
_entity_poly.pdbx_strand_id
1 'polypeptide(L)'
;MPAEKPAHEHMRLVDFVIMMLEAHAWTLQRLAGVLGEERLIELLEIAGDSPGVDWRPPLPSLVLSGFKPAFEHPSPLAEIELAVSHMNLTPVIEFFLWSYPPYRTIIESPLELGAMIECKGFAAATNEVLASAQKWLELLGLPPDAAPEAQEQALTPWIRFRTSAYKKMKINPFSKV
;
A
#
# COMPACT_ATOMS: atom_id res chain seq x y z
N MET A 1 -20.60 6.48 36.73
CA MET A 1 -19.35 6.26 35.97
C MET A 1 -19.62 6.71 34.55
N PRO A 2 -18.97 7.76 34.04
CA PRO A 2 -19.14 8.13 32.64
C PRO A 2 -18.48 7.06 31.79
N ALA A 3 -19.20 6.54 30.79
CA ALA A 3 -18.63 5.68 29.78
C ALA A 3 -17.54 6.46 29.04
N GLU A 4 -16.29 5.99 29.12
CA GLU A 4 -15.23 6.48 28.25
C GLU A 4 -15.70 6.32 26.82
N LYS A 5 -15.90 7.45 26.12
CA LYS A 5 -16.12 7.43 24.67
C LYS A 5 -14.93 6.69 24.07
N PRO A 6 -15.13 5.68 23.21
CA PRO A 6 -14.01 5.05 22.52
C PRO A 6 -13.24 6.16 21.83
N ALA A 7 -11.95 6.29 22.15
CA ALA A 7 -11.07 7.21 21.45
C ALA A 7 -11.23 6.94 19.96
N HIS A 8 -11.71 7.93 19.21
CA HIS A 8 -11.89 7.76 17.77
C HIS A 8 -10.51 7.46 17.17
N GLU A 9 -10.30 6.21 16.75
CA GLU A 9 -9.05 5.76 16.14
C GLU A 9 -9.04 6.24 14.70
N HIS A 10 -8.19 7.21 14.45
CA HIS A 10 -7.99 7.80 13.14
C HIS A 10 -6.54 7.56 12.72
N MET A 11 -6.32 7.35 11.42
CA MET A 11 -4.99 7.29 10.81
C MET A 11 -4.91 8.33 9.70
N ARG A 12 -3.81 9.08 9.60
CA ARG A 12 -3.64 10.00 8.48
C ARG A 12 -3.51 9.21 7.18
N LEU A 13 -4.07 9.72 6.09
CA LEU A 13 -3.96 9.12 4.77
C LEU A 13 -2.49 8.96 4.37
N VAL A 14 -1.65 9.95 4.64
CA VAL A 14 -0.20 9.87 4.43
C VAL A 14 0.45 8.70 5.18
N ASP A 15 0.05 8.43 6.43
CA ASP A 15 0.58 7.30 7.20
C ASP A 15 0.18 5.97 6.55
N PHE A 16 -1.07 5.87 6.08
CA PHE A 16 -1.56 4.67 5.39
C PHE A 16 -0.83 4.44 4.07
N VAL A 17 -0.61 5.51 3.28
CA VAL A 17 0.12 5.48 2.02
C VAL A 17 1.59 5.08 2.24
N ILE A 18 2.26 5.63 3.25
CA ILE A 18 3.62 5.23 3.62
C ILE A 18 3.67 3.73 3.93
N MET A 19 2.73 3.22 4.73
CA MET A 19 2.68 1.79 5.04
C MET A 19 2.41 0.92 3.80
N MET A 20 1.63 1.40 2.84
CA MET A 20 1.41 0.72 1.55
C MET A 20 2.68 0.72 0.68
N LEU A 21 3.41 1.83 0.64
CA LEU A 21 4.68 1.95 -0.09
C LEU A 21 5.74 1.03 0.51
N GLU A 22 5.85 0.99 1.85
CA GLU A 22 6.73 0.06 2.55
C GLU A 22 6.42 -1.40 2.17
N ALA A 23 5.15 -1.78 2.19
CA ALA A 23 4.74 -3.14 1.83
C ALA A 23 5.21 -3.53 0.42
N HIS A 24 5.00 -2.64 -0.54
CA HIS A 24 5.37 -2.90 -1.93
C HIS A 24 6.88 -2.87 -2.15
N ALA A 25 7.60 -1.93 -1.52
CA ALA A 25 9.05 -1.90 -1.55
C ALA A 25 9.66 -3.22 -1.04
N TRP A 26 9.16 -3.73 0.08
CA TRP A 26 9.57 -5.03 0.60
C TRP A 26 9.17 -6.19 -0.31
N THR A 27 8.02 -6.11 -1.00
CA THR A 27 7.63 -7.11 -1.99
C THR A 27 8.60 -7.12 -3.17
N LEU A 28 8.98 -5.96 -3.71
CA LEU A 28 9.94 -5.86 -4.81
C LEU A 28 11.32 -6.38 -4.40
N GLN A 29 11.83 -6.00 -3.22
CA GLN A 29 13.11 -6.52 -2.71
C GLN A 29 13.10 -8.04 -2.54
N ARG A 30 12.00 -8.61 -2.05
CA ARG A 30 11.87 -10.06 -1.89
C ARG A 30 11.79 -10.78 -3.23
N LEU A 31 11.01 -10.26 -4.17
CA LEU A 31 10.95 -10.80 -5.52
C LEU A 31 12.32 -10.73 -6.21
N ALA A 32 13.05 -9.64 -6.05
CA ALA A 32 14.42 -9.51 -6.55
C ALA A 32 15.37 -10.54 -5.90
N GLY A 33 15.19 -10.83 -4.61
CA GLY A 33 15.97 -11.86 -3.92
C GLY A 33 15.70 -13.28 -4.42
N VAL A 34 14.48 -13.58 -4.88
CA VAL A 34 14.09 -14.91 -5.40
C VAL A 34 14.44 -15.05 -6.89
N LEU A 35 14.13 -14.03 -7.70
CA LEU A 35 14.22 -14.08 -9.16
C LEU A 35 15.55 -13.54 -9.71
N GLY A 36 16.27 -12.75 -8.90
CA GLY A 36 17.27 -11.81 -9.40
C GLY A 36 16.64 -10.50 -9.85
N GLU A 37 17.38 -9.40 -9.70
CA GLU A 37 16.90 -8.05 -10.03
C GLU A 37 16.63 -7.87 -11.52
N GLU A 38 17.51 -8.37 -12.40
CA GLU A 38 17.32 -8.32 -13.86
C GLU A 38 16.01 -8.99 -14.30
N ARG A 39 15.74 -10.19 -13.79
CA ARG A 39 14.54 -10.94 -14.15
C ARG A 39 13.27 -10.26 -13.61
N LEU A 40 13.33 -9.69 -12.41
CA LEU A 40 12.21 -8.92 -11.88
C LEU A 40 11.90 -7.71 -12.76
N ILE A 41 12.92 -6.98 -13.21
CA ILE A 41 12.75 -5.81 -14.09
C ILE A 41 12.03 -6.20 -15.39
N GLU A 42 12.47 -7.28 -16.05
CA GLU A 42 11.81 -7.78 -17.26
C GLU A 42 10.31 -8.05 -17.04
N LEU A 43 9.96 -8.67 -15.91
CA LEU A 43 8.55 -8.96 -15.57
C LEU A 43 7.76 -7.68 -15.30
N LEU A 44 8.35 -6.69 -14.62
CA LEU A 44 7.72 -5.42 -14.33
C LEU A 44 7.44 -4.60 -15.59
N GLU A 45 8.37 -4.61 -16.55
CA GLU A 45 8.20 -3.95 -17.85
C GLU A 45 7.06 -4.61 -18.65
N ILE A 46 7.03 -5.94 -18.74
CA ILE A 46 5.96 -6.69 -19.42
C ILE A 46 4.59 -6.45 -18.78
N ALA A 47 4.53 -6.43 -17.45
CA ALA A 47 3.30 -6.16 -16.72
C ALA A 47 2.83 -4.70 -16.91
N GLY A 48 3.75 -3.75 -17.03
CA GLY A 48 3.45 -2.34 -17.31
C GLY A 48 2.90 -2.08 -18.72
N ASP A 49 3.34 -2.86 -19.71
CA ASP A 49 2.91 -2.76 -21.11
C ASP A 49 1.57 -3.46 -21.40
N SER A 50 1.00 -4.20 -20.43
CA SER A 50 -0.21 -4.99 -20.65
C SER A 50 -1.47 -4.11 -20.76
N PRO A 51 -2.08 -3.99 -21.96
CA PRO A 51 -3.27 -3.17 -22.16
C PRO A 51 -4.49 -3.83 -21.50
N GLY A 52 -5.16 -3.12 -20.58
CA GLY A 52 -6.42 -3.58 -19.97
C GLY A 52 -6.37 -3.83 -18.46
N VAL A 53 -5.26 -3.51 -17.80
CA VAL A 53 -5.20 -3.54 -16.33
C VAL A 53 -5.85 -2.26 -15.78
N ASP A 54 -7.19 -2.27 -15.68
CA ASP A 54 -7.95 -1.31 -14.87
C ASP A 54 -7.67 -1.58 -13.38
N TRP A 55 -6.47 -1.19 -12.91
CA TRP A 55 -6.15 -1.20 -11.49
C TRP A 55 -6.54 0.16 -10.92
N ARG A 56 -7.63 0.17 -10.15
CA ARG A 56 -8.11 1.39 -9.48
C ARG A 56 -7.45 1.51 -8.12
N PRO A 57 -7.00 2.71 -7.71
CA PRO A 57 -6.57 2.92 -6.34
C PRO A 57 -7.67 2.46 -5.38
N PRO A 58 -7.36 1.78 -4.26
CA PRO A 58 -8.32 1.30 -3.26
C PRO A 58 -8.94 2.43 -2.43
N LEU A 59 -8.95 3.64 -2.98
CA LEU A 59 -9.50 4.85 -2.38
C LEU A 59 -11.05 4.96 -2.39
N PRO A 60 -11.87 4.27 -3.22
CA PRO A 60 -13.31 4.51 -3.27
C PRO A 60 -13.98 4.43 -1.90
N SER A 61 -13.60 3.46 -1.06
CA SER A 61 -14.14 3.31 0.29
C SER A 61 -13.59 4.33 1.30
N LEU A 62 -12.40 4.90 1.07
CA LEU A 62 -11.83 5.99 1.88
C LEU A 62 -12.49 7.34 1.56
N VAL A 63 -12.87 7.58 0.30
CA VAL A 63 -13.55 8.82 -0.13
C VAL A 63 -14.98 8.90 0.38
N LEU A 64 -15.65 7.76 0.51
CA LEU A 64 -17.05 7.68 0.96
C LEU A 64 -17.23 7.84 2.48
N SER A 65 -16.16 7.77 3.28
CA SER A 65 -16.26 7.75 4.76
C SER A 65 -16.04 9.10 5.45
N GLY A 66 -15.85 10.19 4.71
CA GLY A 66 -15.77 11.53 5.28
C GLY A 66 -14.36 11.86 5.77
N PHE A 67 -13.63 12.63 4.96
CA PHE A 67 -12.33 13.16 5.35
C PHE A 67 -12.50 14.40 6.21
N LYS A 68 -11.76 14.48 7.32
CA LYS A 68 -11.54 15.75 8.03
C LYS A 68 -10.22 16.35 7.58
N PRO A 69 -10.19 17.62 7.13
CA PRO A 69 -8.95 18.31 6.83
C PRO A 69 -8.09 18.41 8.10
N ALA A 70 -6.78 18.19 7.95
CA ALA A 70 -5.84 18.30 9.06
C ALA A 70 -5.11 19.64 8.96
N PHE A 71 -5.43 20.55 9.87
CA PHE A 71 -4.74 21.84 9.94
C PHE A 71 -3.35 21.63 10.58
N GLU A 72 -2.31 22.12 9.90
CA GLU A 72 -0.91 22.30 10.38
C GLU A 72 0.03 21.06 10.34
N HIS A 73 0.30 20.50 9.15
CA HIS A 73 1.39 19.53 9.00
C HIS A 73 2.37 19.90 7.87
N PRO A 74 3.65 19.46 7.98
CA PRO A 74 4.62 19.57 6.88
C PRO A 74 4.07 18.90 5.61
N SER A 75 4.60 19.29 4.44
CA SER A 75 4.17 18.74 3.15
C SER A 75 4.04 17.22 3.23
N PRO A 76 2.82 16.65 3.11
CA PRO A 76 2.63 15.19 3.19
C PRO A 76 3.43 14.45 2.11
N LEU A 77 3.69 15.11 0.98
CA LEU A 77 4.60 14.60 -0.04
C LEU A 77 6.04 14.47 0.49
N ALA A 78 6.54 15.46 1.23
CA ALA A 78 7.88 15.40 1.83
C ALA A 78 7.98 14.29 2.90
N GLU A 79 6.89 14.00 3.62
CA GLU A 79 6.85 12.83 4.52
C GLU A 79 6.98 11.51 3.74
N ILE A 80 6.32 11.40 2.59
CA ILE A 80 6.43 10.22 1.71
C ILE A 80 7.84 10.10 1.13
N GLU A 81 8.39 11.18 0.57
CA GLU A 81 9.75 11.20 0.02
C GLU A 81 10.78 10.80 1.08
N LEU A 82 10.68 11.37 2.28
CA LEU A 82 11.55 11.02 3.40
C LEU A 82 11.39 9.54 3.78
N ALA A 83 10.16 9.03 3.86
CA ALA A 83 9.92 7.63 4.18
C ALA A 83 10.54 6.69 3.14
N VAL A 84 10.35 6.96 1.83
CA VAL A 84 10.95 6.18 0.75
C VAL A 84 12.48 6.22 0.81
N SER A 85 13.08 7.39 1.08
CA SER A 85 14.54 7.51 1.22
C SER A 85 15.12 6.63 2.34
N HIS A 86 14.36 6.40 3.41
CA HIS A 86 14.78 5.54 4.53
C HIS A 86 14.64 4.03 4.25
N MET A 87 13.98 3.64 3.15
CA MET A 87 13.83 2.23 2.78
C MET A 87 15.12 1.62 2.20
N ASN A 88 16.12 2.45 1.86
CA ASN A 88 17.42 2.03 1.31
C ASN A 88 17.28 1.07 0.12
N LEU A 89 16.41 1.43 -0.83
CA LEU A 89 16.14 0.64 -2.04
C LEU A 89 17.29 0.79 -3.05
N THR A 90 17.45 -0.20 -3.93
CA THR A 90 18.28 0.03 -5.12
C THR A 90 17.60 1.11 -5.98
N PRO A 91 18.35 1.93 -6.73
CA PRO A 91 17.77 2.98 -7.56
C PRO A 91 16.70 2.47 -8.55
N VAL A 92 16.86 1.23 -9.03
CA VAL A 92 15.91 0.60 -9.95
C VAL A 92 14.62 0.21 -9.23
N ILE A 93 14.70 -0.44 -8.06
CA ILE A 93 13.52 -0.78 -7.27
C ILE A 93 12.78 0.49 -6.82
N GLU A 94 13.52 1.53 -6.41
CA GLU A 94 12.93 2.82 -6.06
C GLU A 94 12.20 3.45 -7.26
N PHE A 95 12.80 3.41 -8.46
CA PHE A 95 12.14 3.86 -9.68
C PHE A 95 10.83 3.13 -9.93
N PHE A 96 10.81 1.79 -9.84
CA PHE A 96 9.60 0.99 -10.04
C PHE A 96 8.54 1.21 -8.96
N LEU A 97 8.96 1.50 -7.72
CA LEU A 97 8.05 1.90 -6.66
C LEU A 97 7.35 3.22 -7.01
N TRP A 98 8.09 4.24 -7.45
CA TRP A 98 7.53 5.54 -7.85
C TRP A 98 6.73 5.49 -9.15
N SER A 99 7.13 4.64 -10.09
CA SER A 99 6.44 4.51 -11.38
C SER A 99 5.12 3.75 -11.26
N TYR A 100 4.85 3.07 -10.14
CA TYR A 100 3.63 2.33 -9.94
C TYR A 100 2.40 3.27 -9.98
N PRO A 101 1.56 3.19 -11.03
CA PRO A 101 0.47 4.15 -11.28
C PRO A 101 -0.48 4.39 -10.10
N PRO A 102 -0.76 3.39 -9.25
CA PRO A 102 -1.55 3.57 -8.04
C PRO A 102 -1.07 4.63 -7.07
N TYR A 103 0.23 4.69 -6.79
CA TYR A 103 0.74 5.65 -5.83
C TYR A 103 0.71 7.04 -6.41
N ARG A 104 1.07 7.20 -7.68
CA ARG A 104 0.95 8.47 -8.39
C ARG A 104 -0.48 8.98 -8.37
N THR A 105 -1.46 8.13 -8.64
CA THR A 105 -2.88 8.55 -8.61
C THR A 105 -3.35 9.00 -7.23
N ILE A 106 -2.84 8.38 -6.14
CA ILE A 106 -3.17 8.77 -4.76
C ILE A 106 -2.45 10.07 -4.37
N ILE A 107 -1.16 10.19 -4.71
CA ILE A 107 -0.30 11.34 -4.38
C ILE A 107 -0.70 12.58 -5.18
N GLU A 108 -1.03 12.40 -6.45
CA GLU A 108 -1.48 13.45 -7.37
C GLU A 108 -3.01 13.70 -7.26
N SER A 109 -3.71 12.95 -6.40
CA SER A 109 -5.14 13.08 -6.16
C SER A 109 -5.50 14.45 -5.56
N PRO A 110 -6.70 14.99 -5.81
CA PRO A 110 -7.22 16.14 -5.05
C PRO A 110 -7.49 15.83 -3.56
N LEU A 111 -7.32 14.57 -3.14
CA LEU A 111 -7.41 14.18 -1.73
C LEU A 111 -6.28 14.81 -0.93
N GLU A 112 -6.65 15.42 0.20
CA GLU A 112 -5.68 15.94 1.16
C GLU A 112 -4.95 14.74 1.80
N LEU A 113 -3.68 14.51 1.47
CA LEU A 113 -2.86 13.45 2.08
C LEU A 113 -2.76 13.60 3.61
N GLY A 114 -2.97 14.81 4.15
CA GLY A 114 -3.09 15.06 5.59
C GLY A 114 -4.41 14.57 6.21
N ALA A 115 -5.41 14.23 5.41
CA ALA A 115 -6.73 13.86 5.88
C ALA A 115 -6.73 12.62 6.79
N MET A 116 -7.70 12.57 7.69
CA MET A 116 -7.88 11.44 8.61
C MET A 116 -8.81 10.38 8.02
N ILE A 117 -8.37 9.12 8.06
CA ILE A 117 -9.16 7.93 7.78
C ILE A 117 -9.94 7.55 9.04
N GLU A 118 -11.25 7.41 8.93
CA GLU A 118 -12.10 6.92 10.02
C GLU A 118 -12.14 5.38 10.07
N CYS A 119 -12.33 4.81 11.27
CA CYS A 119 -12.53 3.35 11.44
C CYS A 119 -13.60 2.77 10.51
N LYS A 120 -14.66 3.55 10.23
CA LYS A 120 -15.74 3.16 9.33
C LYS A 120 -15.23 3.21 7.88
N GLY A 121 -14.89 2.05 7.34
CA GLY A 121 -14.34 1.91 5.97
C GLY A 121 -12.86 1.54 5.93
N PHE A 122 -12.13 1.67 7.04
CA PHE A 122 -10.71 1.28 7.13
C PHE A 122 -10.48 -0.19 6.78
N ALA A 123 -11.32 -1.09 7.29
CA ALA A 123 -11.23 -2.51 7.00
C ALA A 123 -11.47 -2.81 5.51
N ALA A 124 -12.45 -2.14 4.89
CA ALA A 124 -12.73 -2.27 3.47
C ALA A 124 -11.54 -1.78 2.63
N ALA A 125 -11.04 -0.57 2.92
CA ALA A 125 -9.87 0.00 2.25
C ALA A 125 -8.63 -0.88 2.36
N THR A 126 -8.34 -1.40 3.56
CA THR A 126 -7.18 -2.29 3.77
C THR A 126 -7.33 -3.60 2.99
N ASN A 127 -8.53 -4.17 2.94
CA ASN A 127 -8.78 -5.38 2.16
C ASN A 127 -8.75 -5.13 0.64
N GLU A 128 -9.23 -3.98 0.18
CA GLU A 128 -9.10 -3.55 -1.23
C GLU A 128 -7.62 -3.42 -1.62
N VAL A 129 -6.77 -2.83 -0.76
CA VAL A 129 -5.31 -2.79 -0.99
C VAL A 129 -4.75 -4.20 -1.15
N LEU A 130 -5.08 -5.13 -0.26
CA LEU A 130 -4.59 -6.51 -0.31
C LEU A 130 -5.05 -7.24 -1.57
N ALA A 131 -6.33 -7.14 -1.92
CA ALA A 131 -6.88 -7.76 -3.13
C ALA A 131 -6.20 -7.21 -4.39
N SER A 132 -5.94 -5.90 -4.39
CA SER A 132 -5.28 -5.23 -5.51
C SER A 132 -3.80 -5.62 -5.63
N ALA A 133 -3.10 -5.80 -4.51
CA ALA A 133 -1.74 -6.34 -4.49
C ALA A 133 -1.68 -7.79 -4.97
N GLN A 134 -2.62 -8.65 -4.55
CA GLN A 134 -2.73 -10.03 -5.03
C GLN A 134 -2.94 -10.09 -6.54
N LYS A 135 -3.90 -9.31 -7.05
CA LYS A 135 -4.17 -9.21 -8.49
C LYS A 135 -2.94 -8.72 -9.26
N TRP A 136 -2.18 -7.77 -8.72
CA TRP A 136 -0.94 -7.32 -9.35
C TRP A 136 0.12 -8.43 -9.41
N LEU A 137 0.28 -9.23 -8.34
CA LEU A 137 1.20 -10.38 -8.34
C LEU A 137 0.81 -11.46 -9.36
N GLU A 138 -0.49 -11.69 -9.56
CA GLU A 138 -0.98 -12.59 -10.62
C GLU A 138 -0.61 -12.08 -12.02
N LEU A 139 -0.67 -10.76 -12.23
CA LEU A 139 -0.34 -10.12 -13.50
C LEU A 139 1.16 -10.11 -13.83
N LEU A 140 2.03 -10.19 -12.82
CA LEU A 140 3.48 -10.27 -13.06
C LEU A 140 3.90 -11.53 -13.84
N GLY A 141 3.06 -12.57 -13.89
CA GLY A 141 3.36 -13.78 -14.64
C GLY A 141 4.62 -14.49 -14.15
N LEU A 142 4.70 -14.72 -12.84
CA LEU A 142 5.87 -15.33 -12.20
C LEU A 142 6.25 -16.67 -12.86
N PRO A 143 7.55 -16.93 -13.12
CA PRO A 143 8.02 -18.18 -13.71
C PRO A 143 7.53 -19.41 -12.93
N PRO A 144 7.04 -20.48 -13.57
CA PRO A 144 6.41 -21.62 -12.87
C PRO A 144 7.31 -22.31 -11.84
N ASP A 145 8.62 -22.30 -12.09
CA ASP A 145 9.67 -22.86 -11.24
C ASP A 145 9.90 -22.04 -9.95
N ALA A 146 9.74 -20.71 -10.02
CA ALA A 146 9.88 -19.81 -8.87
C ALA A 146 8.53 -19.38 -8.26
N ALA A 147 7.40 -19.63 -8.94
CA ALA A 147 6.09 -19.07 -8.59
C ALA A 147 5.64 -19.37 -7.15
N PRO A 148 5.75 -20.59 -6.60
CA PRO A 148 5.29 -20.86 -5.23
C PRO A 148 6.05 -20.05 -4.18
N GLU A 149 7.38 -20.02 -4.26
CA GLU A 149 8.24 -19.28 -3.33
C GLU A 149 8.09 -17.76 -3.54
N ALA A 150 8.10 -17.30 -4.79
CA ALA A 150 7.95 -15.88 -5.12
C ALA A 150 6.60 -15.33 -4.64
N GLN A 151 5.50 -16.09 -4.79
CA GLN A 151 4.18 -15.69 -4.29
C GLN A 151 4.14 -15.60 -2.76
N GLU A 152 4.67 -16.60 -2.06
CA GLU A 152 4.73 -16.61 -0.59
C GLU A 152 5.55 -15.41 -0.06
N GLN A 153 6.72 -15.20 -0.65
CA GLN A 153 7.60 -14.10 -0.29
C GLN A 153 6.97 -12.73 -0.60
N ALA A 154 6.30 -12.61 -1.74
CA ALA A 154 5.66 -11.38 -2.16
C ALA A 154 4.43 -11.00 -1.33
N LEU A 155 3.67 -11.96 -0.82
CA LEU A 155 2.47 -11.72 0.01
C LEU A 155 2.79 -11.38 1.46
N THR A 156 3.94 -11.83 1.98
CA THR A 156 4.31 -11.61 3.38
C THR A 156 4.31 -10.13 3.80
N PRO A 157 4.89 -9.19 3.02
CA PRO A 157 4.81 -7.76 3.32
C PRO A 157 3.38 -7.22 3.41
N TRP A 158 2.48 -7.66 2.53
CA TRP A 158 1.07 -7.23 2.53
C TRP A 158 0.28 -7.74 3.73
N ILE A 159 0.56 -8.97 4.19
CA ILE A 159 -0.03 -9.51 5.42
C ILE A 159 0.45 -8.70 6.65
N ARG A 160 1.74 -8.33 6.66
CA ARG A 160 2.31 -7.47 7.71
C ARG A 160 1.71 -6.08 7.68
N PHE A 161 1.55 -5.49 6.49
CA PHE A 161 0.86 -4.23 6.29
C PHE A 161 -0.53 -4.25 6.93
N ARG A 162 -1.38 -5.23 6.58
CA ARG A 162 -2.72 -5.35 7.18
C ARG A 162 -2.64 -5.42 8.70
N THR A 163 -1.81 -6.30 9.24
CA THR A 163 -1.67 -6.49 10.69
C THR A 163 -1.23 -5.21 11.39
N SER A 164 -0.23 -4.51 10.84
CA SER A 164 0.28 -3.25 11.38
C SER A 164 -0.74 -2.13 11.26
N ALA A 165 -1.48 -2.07 10.15
CA ALA A 165 -2.49 -1.04 9.89
C ALA A 165 -3.65 -1.18 10.89
N TYR A 166 -4.15 -2.40 11.09
CA TYR A 166 -5.17 -2.70 12.10
C TYR A 166 -4.67 -2.42 13.52
N LYS A 167 -3.42 -2.77 13.84
CA LYS A 167 -2.81 -2.47 15.15
C LYS A 167 -2.71 -0.96 15.40
N LYS A 168 -2.31 -0.17 14.39
CA LYS A 168 -2.18 1.29 14.47
C LYS A 168 -3.56 1.96 14.62
N MET A 169 -4.58 1.40 13.97
CA MET A 169 -5.99 1.75 14.19
C MET A 169 -6.61 1.11 15.44
N LYS A 170 -5.88 0.26 16.18
CA LYS A 170 -6.37 -0.57 17.30
C LYS A 170 -7.69 -1.32 17.02
N ILE A 171 -7.95 -1.65 15.76
CA ILE A 171 -9.07 -2.48 15.33
C ILE A 171 -8.69 -3.95 15.49
N ASN A 172 -9.61 -4.77 16.02
CA ASN A 172 -9.41 -6.22 16.02
C ASN A 172 -9.53 -6.77 14.58
N PRO A 173 -8.49 -7.39 14.01
CA PRO A 173 -8.52 -7.91 12.64
C PRO A 173 -9.55 -9.03 12.42
N PHE A 174 -10.08 -9.61 13.50
CA PHE A 174 -11.11 -10.65 13.48
C PHE A 174 -12.48 -10.15 13.94
N SER A 175 -12.65 -8.85 14.25
CA SER A 175 -13.99 -8.33 14.52
C SER A 175 -14.78 -8.37 13.22
N LYS A 176 -15.86 -9.16 13.22
CA LYS A 176 -16.86 -9.12 12.15
C LYS A 176 -17.40 -7.68 12.08
N VAL A 177 -17.14 -7.01 10.97
CA VAL A 177 -17.85 -5.78 10.58
C VAL A 177 -19.27 -6.17 10.18
#